data_AF-A0A2A2GM19-F1
#
_entry.id   AF-A0A2A2GM19-F1
#
_cell.length_a   1.000
_cell.length_b   1.000
_cell.length_c   1.000
_cell.angle_alpha   90.00
_cell.angle_beta   90.00
_cell.angle_gamma   90.00
#
_symmetry.space_group_name_H-M   'P 1'
#
loop_
_entity.id
_entity.type
_entity.pdbx_description
1 polymer ?
#
loop_
_entity_poly.entity_id
_entity_poly.type
_entity_poly.pdbx_seq_one_letter_code
_entity_poly.pdbx_strand_id
1 'polypeptide(L)' 'MAKETSPRKIDSPPSPRRVKRPATTDELVERLLNARNSNEIAAVIGLPPITGLSGPKVAY' A
#
# COMPACT_ATOMS: atom_id res chain seq x y z
N MET A 1 -6.94 -32.62 17.86
CA MET A 1 -5.83 -32.72 16.88
C MET A 1 -6.48 -32.65 15.51
N ALA A 2 -6.11 -31.81 14.52
CA ALA A 2 -4.88 -31.11 14.21
C ALA A 2 -5.17 -29.65 13.80
N LYS A 3 -4.26 -28.72 14.13
CA LYS A 3 -4.25 -27.38 13.55
C LYS A 3 -3.33 -27.42 12.34
N GLU A 4 -3.90 -27.44 11.15
CA GLU A 4 -3.12 -27.27 9.92
C GLU A 4 -2.78 -25.79 9.75
N THR A 5 -1.50 -25.48 9.92
CA THR A 5 -0.95 -24.13 9.81
C THR A 5 -0.69 -23.84 8.34
N SER A 6 -1.62 -23.14 7.68
CA SER A 6 -1.43 -22.61 6.32
C SER A 6 -0.38 -21.48 6.32
N PRO A 7 0.34 -21.24 5.21
CA PRO A 7 1.74 -20.82 5.23
C PRO A 7 1.92 -19.37 5.65
N ARG A 8 2.98 -19.16 6.42
CA ARG A 8 3.51 -17.88 6.91
C ARG A 8 3.60 -16.89 5.74
N LYS A 9 2.77 -15.84 5.76
CA LYS A 9 2.92 -14.72 4.81
C LYS A 9 4.33 -14.17 4.97
N ILE A 10 5.09 -14.22 3.89
CA ILE A 10 6.42 -13.64 3.81
C ILE A 10 6.21 -12.14 3.84
N ASP A 11 6.48 -11.54 5.00
CA ASP A 11 6.59 -10.09 5.15
C ASP A 11 7.86 -9.68 4.39
N SER A 12 7.71 -9.45 3.09
CA SER A 12 8.77 -8.84 2.30
C SER A 12 9.02 -7.46 2.91
N PRO A 13 10.24 -7.16 3.40
CA PRO A 13 10.50 -5.88 4.03
C PRO A 13 10.17 -4.76 3.04
N PRO A 14 9.59 -3.64 3.51
CA PRO A 14 9.31 -2.51 2.63
C PRO A 14 10.62 -2.06 1.98
N SER A 15 10.65 -2.11 0.65
CA SER A 15 11.80 -1.68 -0.15
C SER A 15 12.26 -0.29 0.30
N PRO A 16 13.58 -0.05 0.45
CA PRO A 16 14.09 1.20 1.00
C PRO A 16 13.54 2.39 0.23
N ARG A 17 12.89 3.32 0.95
CA ARG A 17 12.30 4.53 0.39
C ARG A 17 13.39 5.31 -0.33
N ARG A 18 13.37 5.26 -1.66
CA ARG A 18 14.19 6.13 -2.50
C ARG A 18 13.74 7.55 -2.19
N VAL A 19 14.61 8.33 -1.55
CA VAL A 19 14.37 9.73 -1.21
C VAL A 19 14.20 10.49 -2.53
N LYS A 20 12.96 10.61 -3.01
CA LYS A 20 12.65 11.36 -4.21
C LYS A 20 12.69 12.85 -3.84
N ARG A 21 13.39 13.63 -4.66
CA ARG A 21 13.39 15.11 -4.61
C ARG A 21 11.94 15.60 -4.58
N PRO A 22 11.66 16.78 -4.00
CA PRO A 22 10.32 17.36 -4.04
C PRO A 22 9.88 17.48 -5.49
N ALA A 23 8.88 16.67 -5.87
CA ALA A 23 8.23 16.74 -7.17
C ALA A 23 7.46 18.06 -7.23
N THR A 24 7.44 18.71 -8.39
CA THR A 24 6.55 19.85 -8.60
C THR A 24 5.09 19.41 -8.46
N THR A 25 4.18 20.35 -8.22
CA THR A 25 2.75 20.06 -8.11
C THR A 25 2.25 19.30 -9.34
N ASP A 26 2.72 19.65 -10.55
CA ASP A 26 2.34 18.98 -11.79
C ASP A 26 2.79 17.52 -11.82
N GLU A 27 4.04 17.22 -11.43
CA GLU A 27 4.52 15.85 -11.34
C GLU A 27 3.76 15.02 -10.29
N LEU A 28 3.32 15.65 -9.21
CA LEU A 28 2.47 15.00 -8.20
C LEU A 28 1.10 14.66 -8.79
N VAL A 29 0.48 15.60 -9.49
CA VAL A 29 -0.82 15.41 -10.15
C VAL A 29 -0.75 14.29 -11.19
N GLU A 30 0.28 14.27 -12.04
CA GLU A 30 0.46 13.19 -13.02
C GLU A 30 0.60 11.82 -12.34
N ARG A 31 1.37 11.72 -11.26
CA ARG A 31 1.53 10.45 -10.52
C ARG A 31 0.24 10.00 -9.86
N LEU A 32 -0.57 10.93 -9.36
CA LEU A 32 -1.89 10.62 -8.79
C LEU A 32 -2.87 10.15 -9.87
N LEU A 33 -2.91 10.81 -11.02
CA LEU A 33 -3.76 10.42 -12.15
C LEU A 33 -3.41 9.03 -12.69
N ASN A 34 -2.14 8.65 -12.64
CA ASN A 34 -1.67 7.34 -13.11
C ASN A 34 -1.82 6.21 -12.08
N ALA A 35 -2.14 6.52 -10.82
CA ALA A 35 -2.27 5.52 -9.75
C ALA A 35 -3.53 4.68 -9.95
N ARG A 36 -3.39 3.35 -9.90
CA ARG A 36 -4.47 2.39 -10.20
C ARG A 36 -5.15 1.80 -8.97
N ASN A 37 -4.58 1.99 -7.79
CA ASN A 37 -5.13 1.47 -6.54
C ASN A 37 -4.73 2.32 -5.33
N SER A 38 -5.40 2.09 -4.20
CA SER A 38 -5.22 2.88 -2.97
C SER A 38 -3.80 2.81 -2.40
N ASN A 39 -3.09 1.71 -2.59
CA ASN A 39 -1.70 1.58 -2.11
C ASN A 39 -0.73 2.38 -2.97
N GLU A 40 -0.96 2.48 -4.28
CA GLU A 40 -0.21 3.35 -5.17
C GLU A 40 -0.44 4.83 -4.83
N ILE A 41 -1.69 5.21 -4.55
CA ILE A 41 -2.00 6.57 -4.08
C ILE A 41 -1.24 6.86 -2.77
N ALA A 42 -1.35 5.97 -1.79
CA ALA A 42 -0.65 6.11 -0.51
C ALA A 42 0.87 6.29 -0.68
N ALA A 43 1.48 5.54 -1.59
CA ALA A 43 2.90 5.67 -1.91
C ALA A 43 3.26 7.03 -2.53
N VAL A 44 2.39 7.59 -3.38
CA VAL A 44 2.60 8.91 -4.02
C VAL A 44 2.56 10.04 -3.00
N ILE A 45 1.63 9.99 -2.04
CA ILE A 45 1.46 11.03 -1.00
C ILE A 45 2.28 10.76 0.27
N GLY A 46 3.09 9.70 0.29
CA GLY A 46 4.01 9.39 1.39
C GLY A 46 3.38 8.69 2.61
N LEU A 47 2.14 8.24 2.50
CA LEU A 47 1.45 7.46 3.53
C LEU A 47 1.96 6.01 3.57
N PRO A 48 1.84 5.32 4.72
CA PRO A 48 2.08 3.89 4.79
C PRO A 48 1.09 3.12 3.88
N PRO A 49 1.48 1.96 3.33
CA PRO A 49 0.57 1.07 2.63
C PRO A 49 -0.64 0.71 3.50
N ILE A 50 -1.81 0.63 2.90
CA ILE A 50 -3.04 0.24 3.57
C ILE A 50 -3.01 -1.29 3.73
N THR A 51 -2.75 -1.73 4.96
CA THR A 51 -2.73 -3.15 5.32
C THR A 51 -4.04 -3.54 6.02
N GLY A 52 -4.70 -4.61 5.56
CA GLY A 52 -5.95 -5.13 6.14
C GLY A 52 -6.96 -5.57 5.07
N LEU A 53 -8.02 -6.28 5.48
CA LEU A 53 -9.16 -6.57 4.60
C LEU A 53 -9.87 -5.25 4.28
N SER A 54 -9.58 -4.68 3.11
CA SER A 54 -10.32 -3.56 2.54
C SER A 54 -11.66 -4.08 2.04
N GLY A 55 -12.64 -4.12 2.94
CA GLY A 55 -14.00 -4.56 2.67
C GLY A 55 -14.82 -4.51 3.96
N PRO A 56 -16.12 -4.19 3.91
CA PRO A 56 -16.87 -3.97 5.12
C PRO A 56 -17.00 -5.29 5.88
N LYS A 57 -16.54 -5.34 7.14
CA LYS A 57 -16.94 -6.41 8.04
C LYS A 57 -18.35 -6.07 8.52
N VAL A 58 -19.32 -6.19 7.61
CA VAL A 58 -20.73 -6.12 7.97
C VAL A 58 -21.00 -7.37 8.81
N ALA A 59 -20.95 -7.21 10.13
CA ALA A 59 -21.53 -8.14 11.06
C ALA A 59 -22.84 -7.50 11.52
N TYR A 60 -23.96 -7.97 10.95
CA TYR A 60 -25.25 -7.93 11.61
C TYR A 60 -25.64 -9.38 11.90
#